data_AF-A0A2G9U5G0-F1
#
_entry.id   AF-A0A2G9U5G0-F1
#
_cell.length_a   1.000
_cell.length_b   1.000
_cell.length_c   1.000
_cell.angle_alpha   90.00
_cell.angle_beta   90.00
_cell.angle_gamma   90.00
#
_symmetry.space_group_name_H-M   'P 1'
#
loop_
_entity.id
_entity.type
_entity.pdbx_description
1 polymer ?
#
loop_
_entity_poly.entity_id
_entity_poly.type
_entity_poly.pdbx_seq_one_letter_code
_entity_poly.pdbx_strand_id
1 'polypeptide(L)'
;MASYGVDDPEFAVTQLAQTTMRSEVGKISLDTVFKEREQLNVNIVEAINKAAEPWGIKCMRYEIRDMHMPEKIQEAMQMQVEAERKKRAAILESEGLRESAINKAEGLKKAAILASEAREAEQINIARGEAEALRINAEAKAQAIERIATALNQKGGEGAASLSVAQQYVEAFQHLAKETNTVILPAGLSEPSSMVAQALTLYESIGKRQAKQISDIKSD
;
A
#
# COMPACT_ATOMS: atom_id res chain seq x y z
N MET A 1 80.84 37.81 -2.18
CA MET A 1 79.99 38.26 -1.06
C MET A 1 79.96 37.13 -0.06
N ALA A 2 80.27 37.48 1.19
CA ALA A 2 80.73 36.58 2.23
C ALA A 2 79.64 35.63 2.76
N SER A 3 80.06 34.39 3.01
CA SER A 3 79.37 33.40 3.83
C SER A 3 79.20 33.96 5.25
N TYR A 4 78.03 34.51 5.57
CA TYR A 4 77.68 34.94 6.91
C TYR A 4 76.67 33.95 7.50
N GLY A 5 77.11 33.19 8.50
CA GLY A 5 76.20 32.68 9.54
C GLY A 5 76.37 31.24 9.99
N VAL A 6 77.09 30.38 9.26
CA VAL A 6 77.20 28.96 9.63
C VAL A 6 78.55 28.38 9.15
N ASP A 7 79.29 27.72 10.05
CA ASP A 7 80.53 26.99 9.74
C ASP A 7 80.29 25.73 8.87
N ASP A 8 79.07 25.20 8.88
CA ASP A 8 78.61 24.06 8.08
C ASP A 8 77.14 24.22 7.64
N PRO A 9 76.87 24.69 6.40
CA PRO A 9 75.52 24.92 5.92
C PRO A 9 74.71 23.63 5.69
N GLU A 10 75.36 22.47 5.51
CA GLU A 10 74.68 21.17 5.40
C GLU A 10 74.13 20.74 6.77
N PHE A 11 74.93 20.93 7.82
CA PHE A 11 74.50 20.69 9.20
C PHE A 11 73.35 21.62 9.62
N ALA A 12 73.42 22.91 9.29
CA ALA A 12 72.34 23.85 9.61
C ALA A 12 71.03 23.53 8.90
N VAL A 13 71.07 23.11 7.62
CA VAL A 13 69.87 22.67 6.89
C VAL A 13 69.28 21.40 7.52
N THR A 14 70.11 20.48 7.99
CA THR A 14 69.63 19.27 8.70
C THR A 14 68.90 19.63 10.00
N GLN A 15 69.46 20.54 10.80
CA GLN A 15 68.84 21.00 12.05
C GLN A 15 67.56 21.79 11.81
N LEU A 16 67.55 22.63 10.78
CA LEU A 16 66.36 23.34 10.32
C LEU A 16 65.27 22.35 9.90
N ALA A 17 65.60 21.34 9.10
CA ALA A 17 64.66 20.32 8.66
C ALA A 17 64.03 19.56 9.84
N GLN A 18 64.81 19.21 10.87
CA GLN A 18 64.30 18.57 12.08
C GLN A 18 63.35 19.47 12.87
N THR A 19 63.70 20.75 13.03
CA THR A 19 62.90 21.72 13.79
C THR A 19 61.58 22.03 13.06
N THR A 20 61.65 22.23 11.75
CA THR A 20 60.49 22.46 10.88
C THR A 20 59.57 21.24 10.86
N MET A 21 60.10 20.03 10.72
CA MET A 21 59.29 18.79 10.77
C MET A 21 58.55 18.65 12.10
N ARG A 22 59.22 18.90 13.23
CA ARG A 22 58.58 18.87 14.55
C ARG A 22 57.45 19.89 14.67
N SER A 23 57.66 21.10 14.16
CA SER A 23 56.67 22.19 14.19
C SER A 23 55.45 21.88 13.32
N GLU A 24 55.67 21.44 12.07
CA GLU A 24 54.58 21.13 11.13
C GLU A 24 53.74 19.93 11.59
N VAL A 25 54.37 18.86 12.08
CA VAL A 25 53.66 17.70 12.64
C VAL A 25 52.83 18.09 13.88
N GLY A 26 53.29 19.05 14.68
CA GLY A 26 52.58 19.50 15.88
C GLY A 26 51.33 20.35 15.61
N LYS A 27 51.19 20.94 14.40
CA LYS A 27 50.03 21.78 14.03
C LYS A 27 48.83 20.98 13.55
N ILE A 28 49.05 19.76 13.08
CA ILE A 28 48.03 18.91 12.47
C ILE A 28 47.57 17.82 13.44
N SER A 29 46.31 17.41 13.33
CA SER A 29 45.79 16.31 14.17
C SER A 29 46.43 14.98 13.76
N LEU A 30 46.64 14.10 14.74
CA LEU A 30 47.35 12.83 14.52
C LEU A 30 46.71 11.96 13.42
N ASP A 31 45.38 11.97 13.31
CA ASP A 31 44.65 11.24 12.26
C ASP A 31 44.90 11.85 10.87
N THR A 32 45.01 13.18 10.78
CA THR A 32 45.31 13.89 9.53
C THR A 32 46.75 13.65 9.07
N VAL A 33 47.72 13.56 10.00
CA VAL A 33 49.13 13.27 9.67
C VAL A 33 49.29 12.00 8.86
N PHE A 34 48.53 10.94 9.20
CA PHE A 34 48.60 9.66 8.49
C PHE A 34 47.87 9.70 7.15
N LYS A 35 46.76 10.44 7.05
CA LYS A 35 45.94 10.54 5.84
C LYS A 35 46.57 11.44 4.77
N GLU A 36 47.29 12.48 5.18
CA GLU A 36 47.76 13.56 4.29
C GLU A 36 49.29 13.72 4.30
N ARG A 37 50.04 12.61 4.25
CA ARG A 37 51.52 12.63 4.26
C ARG A 37 52.12 13.46 3.12
N GLU A 38 51.50 13.43 1.94
CA GLU A 38 51.98 14.18 0.77
C GLU A 38 51.88 15.69 1.01
N GLN A 39 50.77 16.16 1.57
CA GLN A 39 50.58 17.57 1.90
C GLN A 39 51.58 18.02 2.97
N LEU A 40 51.86 17.19 3.97
CA LEU A 40 52.87 17.47 4.98
C LEU A 40 54.28 17.61 4.37
N ASN A 41 54.64 16.75 3.41
CA ASN A 41 55.92 16.85 2.71
C ASN A 41 56.05 18.17 1.94
N VAL A 42 54.98 18.61 1.25
CA VAL A 42 54.96 19.89 0.53
C VAL A 42 55.18 21.06 1.50
N ASN A 43 54.43 21.08 2.61
CA ASN A 43 54.52 22.14 3.62
C ASN A 43 55.93 22.21 4.24
N ILE A 44 56.55 21.06 4.52
CA ILE A 44 57.91 20.99 5.08
C ILE A 44 58.94 21.51 4.06
N VAL A 45 58.83 21.14 2.78
CA VAL A 45 59.74 21.62 1.72
C VAL A 45 59.62 23.14 1.56
N GLU A 46 58.41 23.68 1.58
CA GLU A 46 58.18 25.13 1.50
C GLU A 46 58.81 25.87 2.69
N ALA A 47 58.57 25.39 3.92
CA ALA A 47 59.10 25.99 5.13
C ALA A 47 60.63 25.90 5.22
N ILE A 48 61.24 24.79 4.79
CA ILE A 48 62.71 24.65 4.72
C ILE A 48 63.29 25.62 3.68
N ASN A 49 62.73 25.68 2.47
CA ASN A 49 63.25 26.55 1.41
C ASN A 49 63.18 28.04 1.79
N LYS A 50 62.10 28.44 2.49
CA LYS A 50 61.96 29.82 2.99
C LYS A 50 63.05 30.20 4.01
N ALA A 51 63.46 29.27 4.86
CA ALA A 51 64.49 29.51 5.87
C ALA A 51 65.92 29.28 5.36
N ALA A 52 66.10 28.48 4.29
CA ALA A 52 67.40 28.20 3.68
C ALA A 52 67.82 29.20 2.58
N GLU A 53 66.94 30.16 2.20
CA GLU A 53 67.22 31.22 1.22
C GLU A 53 68.52 31.99 1.49
N PRO A 54 68.87 32.38 2.74
CA PRO A 54 70.12 33.09 3.04
C PRO A 54 71.38 32.26 2.80
N TRP A 55 71.26 30.92 2.79
CA TRP A 55 72.38 30.00 2.59
C TRP A 55 72.54 29.56 1.13
N GLY A 56 71.62 29.93 0.25
CA GLY A 56 71.65 29.55 -1.17
C GLY A 56 71.42 28.05 -1.42
N ILE A 57 70.86 27.32 -0.45
CA ILE A 57 70.56 25.89 -0.56
C ILE A 57 69.07 25.70 -0.84
N LYS A 58 68.74 24.82 -1.80
CA LYS A 58 67.37 24.48 -2.17
C LYS A 58 67.07 23.01 -1.85
N CYS A 59 66.05 22.78 -1.03
CA CYS A 59 65.47 21.47 -0.79
C CYS A 59 64.57 21.09 -1.97
N MET A 60 64.91 19.99 -2.67
CA MET A 60 64.16 19.51 -3.83
C MET A 60 62.98 18.62 -3.45
N ARG A 61 63.15 17.78 -2.41
CA ARG A 61 62.12 16.84 -1.94
C ARG A 61 62.38 16.46 -0.48
N TYR A 62 61.31 16.35 0.28
CA TYR A 62 61.31 15.79 1.64
C TYR A 62 60.41 14.55 1.65
N GLU A 63 60.85 13.50 2.33
CA GLU A 63 60.10 12.24 2.43
C GLU A 63 60.22 11.69 3.85
N ILE A 64 59.07 11.60 4.52
CA ILE A 64 58.98 10.95 5.83
C ILE A 64 59.05 9.45 5.64
N ARG A 65 60.08 8.82 6.22
CA ARG A 65 60.22 7.35 6.24
C ARG A 65 59.20 6.72 7.20
N ASP A 66 59.55 6.70 8.49
CA ASP A 66 58.78 5.99 9.50
C ASP A 66 58.29 6.93 10.60
N MET A 67 57.08 6.68 11.08
CA MET A 67 56.47 7.38 12.20
C MET A 67 55.98 6.36 13.21
N HIS A 68 56.53 6.43 14.42
CA HIS A 68 56.19 5.52 15.51
C HIS A 68 55.40 6.28 16.57
N MET A 69 54.20 5.79 16.88
CA MET A 69 53.35 6.30 17.94
C MET A 69 53.52 5.41 19.18
N PRO A 70 53.47 5.97 20.41
CA PRO A 70 53.41 5.17 21.63
C PRO A 70 52.16 4.27 21.64
N GLU A 71 52.29 3.01 22.03
CA GLU A 71 51.21 2.00 22.02
C GLU A 71 49.92 2.49 22.70
N LYS A 72 50.03 3.21 23.82
CA LYS A 72 48.88 3.76 24.56
C LYS A 72 47.98 4.66 23.71
N ILE A 73 48.56 5.47 22.81
CA ILE A 73 47.78 6.37 21.95
C ILE A 73 47.15 5.57 20.82
N GLN A 74 47.84 4.54 20.31
CA GLN A 74 47.31 3.65 19.29
C GLN A 74 46.06 2.90 19.77
N GLU A 75 46.12 2.36 20.98
CA GLU A 75 45.01 1.67 21.61
C GLU A 75 43.82 2.61 21.84
N ALA A 76 44.06 3.81 22.39
CA ALA A 76 43.02 4.80 22.60
C ALA A 76 42.34 5.24 21.28
N MET A 77 43.14 5.43 20.21
CA MET A 77 42.62 5.77 18.89
C MET A 77 41.78 4.62 18.30
N GLN A 78 42.22 3.37 18.45
CA GLN A 78 41.46 2.20 18.02
C GLN A 78 40.12 2.10 18.76
N MET A 79 40.11 2.27 20.09
CA MET A 79 38.90 2.27 20.89
C MET A 79 37.93 3.38 20.45
N GLN A 80 38.44 4.58 20.16
CA GLN A 80 37.62 5.69 19.67
C GLN A 80 36.98 5.37 18.32
N VAL A 81 37.76 4.87 17.35
CA VAL A 81 37.26 4.52 16.02
C VAL A 81 36.24 3.39 16.11
N GLU A 82 36.47 2.40 16.97
CA GLU A 82 35.52 1.30 17.18
C GLU A 82 34.22 1.79 17.82
N ALA A 83 34.30 2.68 18.82
CA ALA A 83 33.12 3.27 19.45
C ALA A 83 32.31 4.11 18.45
N GLU A 84 32.96 4.90 17.60
CA GLU A 84 32.29 5.68 16.56
C GLU A 84 31.63 4.77 15.52
N ARG A 85 32.32 3.71 15.08
CA ARG A 85 31.75 2.69 14.19
C ARG A 85 30.53 2.01 14.81
N LYS A 86 30.60 1.58 16.08
CA LYS A 86 29.48 0.97 16.81
C LYS A 86 28.30 1.93 16.93
N LYS A 87 28.56 3.19 17.29
CA LYS A 87 27.52 4.23 17.36
C LYS A 87 26.84 4.42 16.00
N ARG A 88 27.63 4.53 14.92
CA ARG A 88 27.09 4.71 13.57
C ARG A 88 26.27 3.51 13.11
N ALA A 89 26.74 2.29 13.39
CA ALA A 89 26.00 1.07 13.09
C ALA A 89 24.66 1.01 13.84
N ALA A 90 24.65 1.33 15.13
CA ALA A 90 23.42 1.32 15.94
C ALA A 90 22.39 2.36 15.47
N ILE A 91 22.85 3.56 15.06
CA ILE A 91 21.96 4.59 14.50
C ILE A 91 21.35 4.09 13.18
N LEU A 92 22.18 3.55 12.27
CA LEU A 92 21.72 3.05 10.98
C LEU A 92 20.72 1.90 11.13
N GLU A 93 20.97 0.98 12.07
CA GLU A 93 20.06 -0.12 12.38
C GLU A 93 18.72 0.38 12.94
N SER A 94 18.77 1.31 13.89
CA SER A 94 17.56 1.93 14.45
C SER A 94 16.74 2.67 13.39
N GLU A 95 17.40 3.38 12.48
CA GLU A 95 16.75 4.07 11.37
C GLU A 95 16.11 3.08 10.39
N GLY A 96 16.84 2.02 10.03
CA GLY A 96 16.32 0.95 9.16
C GLY A 96 15.11 0.24 9.76
N LEU A 97 15.12 -0.05 11.06
CA LEU A 97 13.97 -0.63 11.76
C LEU A 97 12.77 0.31 11.74
N ARG A 98 12.97 1.60 12.01
CA ARG A 98 11.92 2.61 11.98
C ARG A 98 11.29 2.71 10.59
N GLU A 99 12.12 2.79 9.55
CA GLU A 99 11.67 2.91 8.16
C GLU A 99 10.94 1.65 7.70
N SER A 100 11.45 0.47 8.03
CA SER A 100 10.79 -0.81 7.74
C SER A 100 9.40 -0.90 8.38
N ALA A 101 9.28 -0.49 9.64
CA ALA A 101 7.99 -0.48 10.36
C ALA A 101 6.97 0.49 9.72
N ILE A 102 7.42 1.69 9.32
CA ILE A 102 6.58 2.66 8.61
C ILE A 102 6.11 2.09 7.26
N ASN A 103 7.03 1.56 6.46
CA ASN A 103 6.72 0.99 5.14
C ASN A 103 5.72 -0.17 5.26
N LYS A 104 5.87 -1.03 6.27
CA LYS A 104 4.92 -2.11 6.54
C LYS A 104 3.54 -1.57 6.94
N ALA A 105 3.48 -0.60 7.84
CA ALA A 105 2.22 0.01 8.27
C ALA A 105 1.49 0.71 7.11
N GLU A 106 2.22 1.45 6.28
CA GLU A 106 1.68 2.08 5.09
C GLU A 106 1.18 1.06 4.06
N GLY A 107 1.94 -0.01 3.84
CA GLY A 107 1.53 -1.12 2.97
C GLY A 107 0.22 -1.74 3.43
N LEU A 108 0.10 -2.02 4.73
CA LEU A 108 -1.14 -2.56 5.33
C LEU A 108 -2.31 -1.58 5.19
N LYS A 109 -2.09 -0.28 5.45
CA LYS A 109 -3.12 0.76 5.28
C LYS A 109 -3.60 0.82 3.83
N LYS A 110 -2.69 0.86 2.86
CA LYS A 110 -3.02 0.90 1.43
C LYS A 110 -3.75 -0.37 1.00
N ALA A 111 -3.28 -1.54 1.44
CA ALA A 111 -3.93 -2.82 1.14
C ALA A 111 -5.37 -2.87 1.71
N ALA A 112 -5.58 -2.39 2.94
CA ALA A 112 -6.92 -2.36 3.54
C ALA A 112 -7.88 -1.42 2.80
N ILE A 113 -7.41 -0.25 2.36
CA ILE A 113 -8.19 0.70 1.55
C ILE A 113 -8.57 0.05 0.21
N LEU A 114 -7.59 -0.47 -0.53
CA LEU A 114 -7.84 -1.12 -1.82
C LEU A 114 -8.78 -2.32 -1.68
N ALA A 115 -8.67 -3.11 -0.62
CA ALA A 115 -9.58 -4.22 -0.35
C ALA A 115 -10.99 -3.77 0.02
N SER A 116 -11.16 -2.58 0.60
CA SER A 116 -12.48 -1.99 0.85
C SER A 116 -13.11 -1.49 -0.45
N GLU A 117 -12.34 -0.74 -1.25
CA GLU A 117 -12.78 -0.21 -2.55
C GLU A 117 -13.12 -1.34 -3.53
N ALA A 118 -12.32 -2.41 -3.56
CA ALA A 118 -12.58 -3.58 -4.38
C ALA A 118 -13.90 -4.26 -4.02
N ARG A 119 -14.21 -4.40 -2.71
CA ARG A 119 -15.48 -4.98 -2.25
C ARG A 119 -16.68 -4.11 -2.60
N GLU A 120 -16.56 -2.79 -2.48
CA GLU A 120 -17.61 -1.86 -2.89
C GLU A 120 -17.86 -1.95 -4.41
N ALA A 121 -16.80 -1.92 -5.22
CA ALA A 121 -16.90 -2.06 -6.66
C ALA A 121 -17.51 -3.40 -7.08
N GLU A 122 -17.11 -4.50 -6.42
CA GLU A 122 -17.68 -5.82 -6.65
C GLU A 122 -19.20 -5.84 -6.37
N GLN A 123 -19.63 -5.31 -5.22
CA GLN A 123 -21.05 -5.25 -4.87
C GLN A 123 -21.86 -4.41 -5.87
N ILE A 124 -21.32 -3.27 -6.30
CA ILE A 124 -21.95 -2.43 -7.33
C ILE A 124 -22.07 -3.19 -8.65
N ASN A 125 -21.04 -3.92 -9.04
CA ASN A 125 -21.06 -4.70 -10.29
C ASN A 125 -22.07 -5.84 -10.23
N ILE A 126 -22.17 -6.55 -9.10
CA ILE A 126 -23.18 -7.59 -8.89
C ILE A 126 -24.58 -6.99 -8.97
N ALA A 127 -24.86 -5.92 -8.20
CA ALA A 127 -26.17 -5.28 -8.19
C ALA A 127 -26.57 -4.74 -9.58
N ARG A 128 -25.61 -4.17 -10.34
CA ARG A 128 -25.84 -3.75 -11.73
C ARG A 128 -26.14 -4.93 -12.65
N GLY A 129 -25.40 -6.03 -12.51
CA GLY A 129 -25.61 -7.25 -13.29
C GLY A 129 -27.00 -7.84 -13.05
N GLU A 130 -27.43 -7.90 -11.78
CA GLU A 130 -28.77 -8.38 -11.40
C GLU A 130 -29.88 -7.46 -11.93
N ALA A 131 -29.73 -6.14 -11.77
CA ALA A 131 -30.70 -5.18 -12.27
C ALA A 131 -30.85 -5.26 -13.80
N GLU A 132 -29.75 -5.39 -14.53
CA GLU A 132 -29.76 -5.52 -15.98
C GLU A 132 -30.36 -6.86 -16.43
N ALA A 133 -30.02 -7.96 -15.77
CA ALA A 133 -30.65 -9.26 -16.03
C ALA A 133 -32.16 -9.22 -15.78
N LEU A 134 -32.61 -8.56 -14.71
CA LEU A 134 -34.03 -8.37 -14.42
C LEU A 134 -34.72 -7.54 -15.50
N ARG A 135 -34.09 -6.45 -15.95
CA ARG A 135 -34.60 -5.59 -17.02
C ARG A 135 -34.79 -6.37 -18.32
N ILE A 136 -33.77 -7.12 -18.74
CA ILE A 136 -33.82 -7.97 -19.94
C ILE A 136 -34.94 -9.00 -19.82
N ASN A 137 -35.07 -9.67 -18.67
CA ASN A 137 -36.13 -10.64 -18.44
C ASN A 137 -37.53 -10.01 -18.45
N ALA A 138 -37.69 -8.83 -17.86
CA ALA A 138 -38.95 -8.10 -17.84
C ALA A 138 -39.36 -7.65 -19.24
N GLU A 139 -38.41 -7.15 -20.04
CA GLU A 139 -38.63 -6.77 -21.44
C GLU A 139 -39.01 -7.99 -22.29
N ALA A 140 -38.28 -9.11 -22.15
CA ALA A 140 -38.61 -10.35 -22.84
C ALA A 140 -40.01 -10.86 -22.49
N LYS A 141 -40.39 -10.81 -21.20
CA LYS A 141 -41.74 -11.17 -20.74
C LYS A 141 -42.81 -10.23 -21.31
N ALA A 142 -42.58 -8.92 -21.31
CA ALA A 142 -43.51 -7.94 -21.88
C ALA A 142 -43.75 -8.20 -23.37
N GLN A 143 -42.67 -8.41 -24.14
CA GLN A 143 -42.77 -8.77 -25.56
C GLN A 143 -43.48 -10.11 -25.77
N ALA A 144 -43.23 -11.10 -24.93
CA ALA A 144 -43.92 -12.38 -25.00
C ALA A 144 -45.43 -12.23 -24.75
N ILE A 145 -45.83 -11.46 -23.73
CA ILE A 145 -47.24 -11.18 -23.43
C ILE A 145 -47.90 -10.44 -24.60
N GLU A 146 -47.23 -9.46 -25.19
CA GLU A 146 -47.73 -8.73 -26.35
C GLU A 146 -47.95 -9.65 -27.57
N ARG A 147 -47.00 -10.56 -27.83
CA ARG A 147 -47.13 -11.59 -28.88
C ARG A 147 -48.27 -12.56 -28.60
N ILE A 148 -48.48 -12.95 -27.35
CA ILE A 148 -49.62 -13.80 -26.97
C ILE A 148 -50.93 -13.04 -27.15
N ALA A 149 -51.03 -11.79 -26.68
CA ALA A 149 -52.23 -10.97 -26.81
C ALA A 149 -52.62 -10.75 -28.28
N THR A 150 -51.65 -10.48 -29.16
CA THR A 150 -51.89 -10.36 -30.60
C THR A 150 -52.34 -11.69 -31.24
N ALA A 151 -51.79 -12.83 -30.81
CA ALA A 151 -52.24 -14.15 -31.26
C ALA A 151 -53.66 -14.50 -30.78
N LEU A 152 -54.02 -14.13 -29.54
CA LEU A 152 -55.34 -14.39 -28.96
C LEU A 152 -56.47 -13.58 -29.60
N ASN A 153 -56.18 -12.39 -30.12
CA ASN A 153 -57.13 -11.57 -30.87
C ASN A 153 -57.48 -12.14 -32.27
N GLN A 154 -56.81 -13.20 -32.73
CA GLN A 154 -57.17 -13.89 -33.98
C GLN A 154 -58.39 -14.82 -33.78
N LYS A 155 -59.15 -15.09 -34.85
CA LYS A 155 -60.39 -15.90 -34.76
C LYS A 155 -60.10 -17.30 -34.19
N GLY A 156 -60.68 -17.60 -33.03
CA GLY A 156 -60.51 -18.86 -32.29
C GLY A 156 -59.48 -18.82 -31.14
N GLY A 157 -58.80 -17.68 -30.94
CA GLY A 157 -57.77 -17.53 -29.90
C GLY A 157 -58.29 -17.63 -28.47
N GLU A 158 -59.46 -17.07 -28.16
CA GLU A 158 -60.07 -17.16 -26.81
C GLU A 158 -60.38 -18.61 -26.39
N GLY A 159 -60.81 -19.45 -27.32
CA GLY A 159 -61.02 -20.89 -27.10
C GLY A 159 -59.72 -21.65 -26.85
N ALA A 160 -58.63 -21.28 -27.54
CA ALA A 160 -57.31 -21.88 -27.33
C ALA A 160 -56.67 -21.43 -26.00
N ALA A 161 -56.85 -20.17 -25.58
CA ALA A 161 -56.40 -19.67 -24.28
C ALA A 161 -57.08 -20.40 -23.12
N SER A 162 -58.41 -20.52 -23.16
CA SER A 162 -59.16 -21.18 -22.09
C SER A 162 -58.78 -22.66 -21.94
N LEU A 163 -58.56 -23.38 -23.05
CA LEU A 163 -58.04 -24.75 -23.02
C LEU A 163 -56.61 -24.82 -22.47
N SER A 164 -55.73 -23.89 -22.84
CA SER A 164 -54.34 -23.86 -22.36
C SER A 164 -54.23 -23.54 -20.86
N VAL A 165 -55.05 -22.61 -20.34
CA VAL A 165 -55.13 -22.32 -18.90
C VAL A 165 -55.65 -23.54 -18.14
N ALA A 166 -56.67 -24.23 -18.67
CA ALA A 166 -57.15 -25.46 -18.07
C ALA A 166 -56.08 -26.57 -18.04
N GLN A 167 -55.28 -26.72 -19.10
CA GLN A 167 -54.14 -27.64 -19.13
C GLN A 167 -53.08 -27.27 -18.09
N GLN A 168 -52.67 -25.99 -18.00
CA GLN A 168 -51.69 -25.52 -17.00
C GLN A 168 -52.20 -25.70 -15.57
N TYR A 169 -53.49 -25.48 -15.32
CA TYR A 169 -54.09 -25.71 -14.01
C TYR A 169 -54.01 -27.19 -13.62
N VAL A 170 -54.37 -28.11 -14.53
CA VAL A 170 -54.27 -29.56 -14.29
C VAL A 170 -52.82 -29.99 -14.06
N GLU A 171 -51.88 -29.44 -14.81
CA GLU A 171 -50.45 -29.74 -14.68
C GLU A 171 -49.86 -29.19 -13.36
N ALA A 172 -50.19 -27.94 -12.99
CA ALA A 172 -49.83 -27.37 -11.70
C ALA A 172 -50.44 -28.15 -10.53
N PHE A 173 -51.69 -28.60 -10.67
CA PHE A 173 -52.35 -29.47 -9.70
C PHE A 173 -51.67 -30.84 -9.61
N GLN A 174 -51.19 -31.40 -10.73
CA GLN A 174 -50.40 -32.62 -10.74
C GLN A 174 -49.05 -32.47 -10.03
N HIS A 175 -48.38 -31.32 -10.18
CA HIS A 175 -47.13 -31.02 -9.45
C HIS A 175 -47.37 -30.86 -7.94
N LEU A 176 -48.42 -30.14 -7.54
CA LEU A 176 -48.87 -30.04 -6.15
C LEU A 176 -49.25 -31.41 -5.57
N ALA A 177 -49.98 -32.23 -6.31
CA ALA A 177 -50.36 -33.57 -5.88
C ALA A 177 -49.15 -34.53 -5.75
N LYS A 178 -48.02 -34.25 -6.41
CA LYS A 178 -46.77 -35.01 -6.29
C LYS A 178 -45.88 -34.55 -5.13
N GLU A 179 -45.79 -33.24 -4.86
CA GLU A 179 -44.91 -32.70 -3.82
C GLU A 179 -45.57 -32.67 -2.42
N THR A 180 -46.90 -32.55 -2.33
CA THR A 180 -47.62 -32.51 -1.05
C THR A 180 -48.56 -33.70 -0.89
N ASN A 181 -48.17 -34.70 -0.07
CA ASN A 181 -49.02 -35.84 0.33
C ASN A 181 -50.09 -35.46 1.37
N THR A 182 -50.53 -34.20 1.38
CA THR A 182 -51.57 -33.71 2.29
C THR A 182 -52.61 -33.01 1.46
N VAL A 183 -53.59 -33.80 1.01
CA VAL A 183 -54.85 -33.25 0.56
C VAL A 183 -55.50 -32.65 1.81
N ILE A 184 -55.36 -31.34 2.00
CA ILE A 184 -56.16 -30.62 2.99
C ILE A 184 -57.58 -30.60 2.42
N LEU A 185 -58.34 -31.66 2.67
CA LEU A 185 -59.79 -31.57 2.64
C LEU A 185 -60.20 -30.76 3.88
N PRO A 186 -60.80 -29.56 3.72
CA PRO A 186 -61.49 -28.93 4.82
C PRO A 186 -62.56 -29.89 5.32
N ALA A 187 -62.56 -30.21 6.61
CA ALA A 187 -63.65 -30.96 7.23
C ALA A 187 -64.93 -30.13 7.14
N GLY A 188 -65.69 -30.31 6.05
CA GLY A 188 -66.89 -29.54 5.74
C GLY A 188 -67.48 -29.77 4.34
N LEU A 189 -67.11 -30.84 3.63
CA LEU A 189 -67.70 -31.19 2.33
C LEU A 189 -69.06 -31.89 2.48
N SER A 190 -70.06 -31.21 2.99
CA SER A 190 -71.45 -31.60 2.69
C SER A 190 -72.21 -30.57 1.86
N GLU A 191 -71.70 -29.33 1.71
CA GLU A 191 -72.43 -28.25 1.05
C GLU A 191 -71.48 -27.29 0.28
N PRO A 192 -71.50 -27.29 -1.07
CA PRO A 192 -70.77 -26.34 -1.92
C PRO A 192 -71.05 -24.87 -1.58
N SER A 193 -72.23 -24.60 -1.04
CA SER A 193 -72.73 -23.31 -0.58
C SER A 193 -71.82 -22.64 0.47
N SER A 194 -71.23 -23.45 1.36
CA SER A 194 -70.41 -22.97 2.49
C SER A 194 -69.02 -22.49 2.05
N MET A 195 -68.44 -23.12 1.04
CA MET A 195 -67.15 -22.73 0.46
C MET A 195 -67.25 -21.41 -0.30
N VAL A 196 -68.34 -21.23 -1.05
CA VAL A 196 -68.60 -19.97 -1.77
C VAL A 196 -68.83 -18.82 -0.78
N ALA A 197 -69.54 -19.06 0.33
CA ALA A 197 -69.75 -18.06 1.37
C ALA A 197 -68.44 -17.64 2.07
N GLN A 198 -67.54 -18.58 2.35
CA GLN A 198 -66.22 -18.28 2.93
C GLN A 198 -65.30 -17.55 1.94
N ALA A 199 -65.31 -17.93 0.66
CA ALA A 199 -64.57 -17.22 -0.37
C ALA A 199 -65.09 -15.78 -0.57
N LEU A 200 -66.42 -15.60 -0.57
CA LEU A 200 -67.06 -14.28 -0.68
C LEU A 200 -66.75 -13.37 0.52
N THR A 201 -66.78 -13.91 1.74
CA THR A 201 -66.45 -13.13 2.94
C THR A 201 -64.96 -12.77 3.02
N LEU A 202 -64.06 -13.65 2.57
CA LEU A 202 -62.65 -13.32 2.39
C LEU A 202 -62.47 -12.21 1.35
N TYR A 203 -63.13 -12.32 0.19
CA TYR A 203 -63.11 -11.28 -0.85
C TYR A 203 -63.64 -9.94 -0.33
N GLU A 204 -64.75 -9.94 0.41
CA GLU A 204 -65.34 -8.73 0.98
C GLU A 204 -64.45 -8.11 2.07
N SER A 205 -63.77 -8.94 2.87
CA SER A 205 -62.81 -8.47 3.90
C SER A 205 -61.54 -7.87 3.29
N ILE A 206 -61.07 -8.41 2.17
CA ILE A 206 -59.93 -7.90 1.41
C ILE A 206 -60.32 -6.58 0.73
N GLY A 207 -61.50 -6.52 0.11
CA GLY A 207 -62.04 -5.29 -0.48
C GLY A 207 -62.24 -4.17 0.54
N LYS A 208 -62.74 -4.48 1.75
CA LYS A 208 -62.87 -3.51 2.86
C LYS A 208 -61.52 -3.05 3.41
N ARG A 209 -60.50 -3.92 3.48
CA ARG A 209 -59.13 -3.53 3.84
C ARG A 209 -58.50 -2.62 2.79
N GLN A 210 -58.68 -2.92 1.50
CA GLN A 210 -58.14 -2.13 0.41
C GLN A 210 -58.83 -0.75 0.32
N ALA A 211 -60.16 -0.69 0.53
CA ALA A 211 -60.90 0.57 0.57
C ALA A 211 -60.49 1.48 1.76
N LYS A 212 -60.21 0.90 2.93
CA LYS A 212 -59.72 1.65 4.11
C LYS A 212 -58.29 2.16 3.92
N GLN A 213 -57.43 1.39 3.25
CA GLN A 213 -56.06 1.79 2.97
C GLN A 213 -55.98 2.91 1.91
N ILE A 214 -56.95 2.98 0.99
CA ILE A 214 -57.04 4.05 -0.03
C ILE A 214 -57.64 5.35 0.54
N SER A 215 -58.50 5.30 1.57
CA SER A 215 -59.00 6.51 2.25
C SER A 215 -57.96 7.18 3.13
N ASP A 216 -57.10 6.39 3.79
CA ASP A 216 -56.06 6.89 4.69
C ASP A 216 -54.88 7.52 3.92
N ILE A 217 -54.71 7.21 2.62
CA ILE A 217 -53.68 7.82 1.75
C ILE A 217 -54.17 9.13 1.08
N LYS A 218 -55.48 9.39 1.07
CA LYS A 218 -56.08 10.60 0.43
C LYS A 218 -56.38 11.74 1.41
N SER A 219 -56.11 11.54 2.70
CA SER A 219 -56.37 12.51 3.78
C SER A 219 -55.12 13.09 4.44
N ASP A 220 -53.94 12.72 3.93
CA ASP A 220 -52.64 13.44 4.09
C ASP A 220 -52.24 14.06 2.74
#